data_AF-A0AAV6VM97-F1
#
_entry.id   AF-A0AAV6VM97-F1
#
_cell.length_a   1.000
_cell.length_b   1.000
_cell.length_c   1.000
_cell.angle_alpha   90.00
_cell.angle_beta   90.00
_cell.angle_gamma   90.00
#
_symmetry.space_group_name_H-M   'P 1'
#
loop_
_entity.id
_entity.type
_entity.pdbx_description
1 polymer ?
#
loop_
_entity_poly.entity_id
_entity_poly.type
_entity_poly.pdbx_seq_one_letter_code
_entity_poly.pdbx_strand_id
1 'polypeptide(L)'
;MSPDEKQQVIEWKKQAFPEHSRARKVSLELNAYEMEYISGERDMNVLRKLVEKKVPGWETFLDEDGLPTDIGRLRLYKELGYRRVSK
;
A
#
# COMPACT_ATOMS: atom_id res chain seq x y z
N MET A 1 -6.00 0.25 -52.13
CA MET A 1 -4.96 -0.04 -51.13
C MET A 1 -3.93 -0.96 -51.76
N SER A 2 -2.72 -0.46 -51.94
CA SER A 2 -1.62 -1.19 -52.57
C SER A 2 -1.11 -2.32 -51.65
N PRO A 3 -0.40 -3.32 -52.21
CA PRO A 3 0.27 -4.34 -51.41
C PRO A 3 1.24 -3.76 -50.36
N ASP A 4 1.93 -2.66 -50.69
CA ASP A 4 2.88 -2.00 -49.79
C ASP A 4 2.18 -1.32 -48.60
N GLU A 5 1.03 -0.68 -48.85
CA GLU A 5 0.20 -0.10 -47.78
C GLU A 5 -0.33 -1.19 -46.83
N LYS A 6 -0.70 -2.36 -47.35
CA LYS A 6 -1.12 -3.51 -46.52
C LYS A 6 0.03 -4.00 -45.64
N GLN A 7 1.24 -4.06 -46.19
CA GLN A 7 2.41 -4.54 -45.46
C GLN A 7 2.82 -3.57 -44.34
N GLN A 8 2.76 -2.26 -44.57
CA GLN A 8 3.03 -1.25 -43.55
C GLN A 8 2.04 -1.36 -42.37
N VAL A 9 0.75 -1.53 -42.65
CA VAL A 9 -0.28 -1.71 -41.60
C VAL A 9 -0.05 -2.98 -40.77
N ILE A 10 0.40 -4.07 -41.39
CA ILE A 10 0.74 -5.32 -40.69
C ILE A 10 1.93 -5.10 -39.74
N GLU A 11 2.99 -4.43 -40.21
CA GLU A 11 4.16 -4.13 -39.38
C GLU A 11 3.82 -3.19 -38.22
N TRP A 12 3.01 -2.15 -38.46
CA TRP A 12 2.54 -1.27 -37.39
C TRP A 12 1.72 -2.01 -36.34
N LYS A 13 0.85 -2.95 -36.76
CA LYS A 13 0.10 -3.79 -35.82
C LYS A 13 1.04 -4.69 -35.01
N LYS A 14 2.05 -5.31 -35.64
CA LYS A 14 3.02 -6.14 -34.93
C LYS A 14 3.80 -5.37 -33.85
N GLN A 15 4.06 -4.08 -34.08
CA GLN A 15 4.75 -3.22 -33.12
C GLN A 15 3.82 -2.70 -32.02
N ALA A 16 2.61 -2.25 -32.37
CA ALA A 16 1.68 -1.63 -31.41
C ALA A 16 1.02 -2.64 -30.46
N PHE A 17 0.75 -3.88 -30.91
CA PHE A 17 0.08 -4.89 -30.08
C PHE A 17 0.86 -5.27 -28.81
N PRO A 18 2.17 -5.58 -28.87
CA PRO A 18 2.98 -5.84 -27.68
C PRO A 18 3.03 -4.66 -26.71
N GLU A 19 3.16 -3.43 -27.20
CA GLU A 19 3.17 -2.23 -26.37
C GLU A 19 1.82 -2.03 -25.67
N HIS A 20 0.72 -2.19 -26.39
CA HIS A 20 -0.62 -2.10 -25.81
C HIS A 20 -0.87 -3.21 -24.76
N SER A 21 -0.40 -4.43 -25.04
CA SER A 21 -0.46 -5.53 -24.10
C SER A 21 0.34 -5.24 -22.82
N ARG A 22 1.56 -4.69 -22.97
CA ARG A 22 2.42 -4.30 -21.85
C ARG A 22 1.78 -3.17 -21.03
N ALA A 23 1.24 -2.15 -21.68
CA ALA A 23 0.56 -1.04 -21.00
C ALA A 23 -0.66 -1.54 -20.20
N ARG A 24 -1.45 -2.44 -20.79
CA ARG A 24 -2.59 -3.07 -20.09
C ARG A 24 -2.15 -3.88 -18.88
N LYS A 25 -1.06 -4.66 -19.00
CA LYS A 25 -0.51 -5.43 -17.88
C LYS A 25 -0.06 -4.52 -16.73
N VAL A 26 0.69 -3.46 -17.04
CA VAL A 26 1.15 -2.48 -16.04
C VAL A 26 -0.05 -1.80 -15.36
N SER A 27 -1.09 -1.44 -16.10
CA SER A 27 -2.30 -0.86 -15.52
C SER A 27 -3.02 -1.83 -14.56
N LEU A 28 -3.08 -3.12 -14.88
CA LEU A 28 -3.66 -4.12 -13.99
C LEU A 28 -2.84 -4.31 -12.71
N GLU A 29 -1.50 -4.31 -12.83
CA GLU A 29 -0.60 -4.40 -11.68
C GLU A 29 -0.74 -3.16 -10.78
N LEU A 30 -0.80 -1.95 -11.34
CA LEU A 30 -1.05 -0.72 -10.58
C LEU A 30 -2.36 -0.78 -9.81
N ASN A 31 -3.46 -1.19 -10.47
CA ASN A 31 -4.75 -1.33 -9.81
C ASN A 31 -4.70 -2.35 -8.66
N ALA A 32 -3.94 -3.44 -8.81
CA ALA A 32 -3.77 -4.43 -7.74
C ALA A 32 -3.03 -3.82 -6.54
N TYR A 33 -1.94 -3.09 -6.78
CA TYR A 33 -1.21 -2.39 -5.73
C TYR A 33 -2.06 -1.33 -5.02
N GLU A 34 -2.88 -0.57 -5.76
CA GLU A 34 -3.81 0.40 -5.16
C GLU A 34 -4.82 -0.28 -4.23
N MET A 35 -5.37 -1.42 -4.64
CA MET A 35 -6.33 -2.17 -3.81
C MET A 35 -5.67 -2.73 -2.55
N GLU A 36 -4.45 -3.26 -2.65
CA GLU A 36 -3.67 -3.72 -1.49
C GLU A 36 -3.35 -2.57 -0.53
N TYR A 37 -2.94 -1.42 -1.06
CA TYR A 37 -2.68 -0.21 -0.27
C TYR A 37 -3.92 0.26 0.50
N ILE A 38 -5.08 0.36 -0.18
CA ILE A 38 -6.35 0.75 0.44
C ILE A 38 -6.76 -0.25 1.54
N SER A 39 -6.55 -1.55 1.31
CA SER A 39 -6.81 -2.58 2.32
C SER A 39 -5.91 -2.39 3.54
N GLY A 40 -4.61 -2.18 3.34
CA GLY A 40 -3.65 -1.95 4.42
C GLY A 40 -3.97 -0.69 5.24
N GLU A 41 -4.30 0.41 4.57
CA GLU A 41 -4.74 1.66 5.23
C GLU A 41 -5.99 1.44 6.09
N ARG A 42 -6.96 0.65 5.60
CA ARG A 42 -8.15 0.30 6.37
C ARG A 42 -7.80 -0.50 7.62
N ASP A 43 -6.97 -1.52 7.50
CA ASP A 43 -6.55 -2.37 8.61
C ASP A 43 -5.78 -1.57 9.67
N MET A 44 -4.86 -0.71 9.23
CA MET A 44 -4.13 0.20 10.11
C MET A 44 -5.05 1.19 10.84
N ASN A 45 -6.10 1.68 10.18
CA ASN A 45 -7.10 2.54 10.82
C ASN A 45 -7.94 1.80 11.87
N VAL A 46 -8.27 0.52 11.63
CA VAL A 46 -8.94 -0.31 12.66
C VAL A 46 -8.02 -0.50 13.86
N LEU A 47 -6.74 -0.84 13.63
CA LEU A 47 -5.74 -0.98 14.70
C LEU A 47 -5.58 0.31 15.50
N ARG A 48 -5.50 1.47 14.83
CA ARG A 48 -5.40 2.79 15.47
C ARG A 48 -6.57 3.05 16.42
N LYS A 49 -7.81 2.80 15.97
CA LYS A 49 -9.01 2.95 16.81
C LYS A 49 -9.02 1.99 18.00
N LEU A 50 -8.52 0.77 17.83
CA LEU A 50 -8.39 -0.18 18.94
C LEU A 50 -7.37 0.30 19.97
N VAL A 51 -6.24 0.84 19.51
CA VAL A 51 -5.22 1.44 20.38
C VAL A 51 -5.81 2.63 21.12
N GLU A 52 -6.47 3.57 20.45
CA GLU A 52 -7.09 4.74 21.07
C GLU A 52 -8.12 4.35 22.15
N LYS A 53 -8.95 3.34 21.87
CA LYS A 53 -9.91 2.81 22.85
C LYS A 53 -9.24 2.19 24.08
N LYS A 54 -8.09 1.53 23.90
CA LYS A 54 -7.35 0.86 24.99
C LYS A 54 -6.41 1.81 25.73
N VAL A 55 -5.89 2.80 25.04
CA VAL A 55 -4.90 3.77 25.51
C VAL A 55 -5.41 5.17 25.15
N PRO A 56 -6.35 5.73 25.93
CA PRO A 56 -6.85 7.08 25.71
C PRO A 56 -5.70 8.09 25.72
N GLY A 57 -5.70 9.02 24.77
CA GLY A 57 -4.63 10.03 24.64
C GLY A 57 -3.35 9.51 23.99
N TRP A 58 -3.37 8.32 23.38
CA TRP A 58 -2.28 7.71 22.62
C TRP A 58 -1.61 8.68 21.63
N GLU A 59 -2.39 9.55 21.00
CA GLU A 59 -1.93 10.50 19.97
C GLU A 59 -0.87 11.47 20.49
N THR A 60 -0.88 11.77 21.80
CA THR A 60 0.12 12.66 22.43
C THR A 60 1.51 12.04 22.50
N PHE A 61 1.64 10.76 22.16
CA PHE A 61 2.90 10.02 22.17
C PHE A 61 3.39 9.65 20.77
N LEU A 62 2.84 10.27 19.73
CA LEU A 62 3.31 10.13 18.35
C LEU A 62 4.30 11.23 17.98
N ASP A 63 5.25 10.91 17.12
CA ASP A 63 6.10 11.89 16.45
C ASP A 63 5.39 12.54 15.25
N GLU A 64 6.09 13.44 14.55
CA GLU A 64 5.56 14.17 13.40
C GLU A 64 5.16 13.24 12.24
N ASP A 65 5.74 12.04 12.18
CA ASP A 65 5.44 11.00 11.19
C ASP A 65 4.29 10.08 11.65
N GLY A 66 3.71 10.33 12.83
CA GLY A 66 2.63 9.52 13.39
C GLY A 66 3.09 8.18 13.97
N LEU A 67 4.40 7.99 14.18
CA LEU A 67 4.97 6.80 14.79
C LEU A 67 5.06 6.96 16.31
N PRO A 68 4.89 5.87 17.08
CA PRO A 68 5.07 5.94 18.53
C PRO A 68 6.50 6.28 18.92
N THR A 69 6.62 7.40 19.65
CA THR A 69 7.84 7.77 20.40
C THR A 69 8.24 6.67 21.38
N ASP A 70 9.46 6.70 21.88
CA ASP A 70 9.92 5.71 22.88
C ASP A 70 9.04 5.69 24.14
N ILE A 71 8.56 6.86 24.57
CA ILE A 71 7.61 6.99 25.69
C ILE A 71 6.26 6.36 25.31
N GLY A 72 5.78 6.62 24.08
CA GLY A 72 4.56 6.01 23.54
C GLY A 72 4.63 4.50 23.48
N ARG A 73 5.75 3.93 23.02
CA ARG A 73 5.99 2.48 22.98
C ARG A 73 5.91 1.87 24.37
N LEU A 74 6.58 2.48 25.36
CA LEU A 74 6.55 2.01 26.75
C LEU A 74 5.15 2.04 27.35
N ARG A 75 4.38 3.11 27.10
CA ARG A 75 2.97 3.22 27.50
C ARG A 75 2.14 2.10 26.87
N LEU A 76 2.30 1.88 25.57
CA LEU A 76 1.58 0.86 24.82
C LEU A 76 1.85 -0.54 25.39
N TYR A 77 3.12 -0.90 25.61
CA TYR A 77 3.49 -2.20 26.17
C TYR A 77 2.92 -2.42 27.57
N LYS A 78 2.89 -1.38 28.41
CA LYS A 78 2.31 -1.44 29.75
C LYS A 78 0.81 -1.70 29.70
N GLU A 79 0.06 -0.92 28.91
CA GLU A 79 -1.41 -1.02 28.82
C GLU A 79 -1.88 -2.29 28.10
N LEU A 80 -1.08 -2.79 27.15
CA LEU A 80 -1.33 -4.06 26.46
C LEU A 80 -0.87 -5.29 27.27
N GLY A 81 -0.28 -5.11 28.45
CA GLY A 81 0.11 -6.20 29.33
C GLY A 81 1.33 -7.01 28.85
N TYR A 82 2.13 -6.46 27.93
CA TYR A 82 3.40 -7.06 27.54
C TYR A 82 4.40 -6.96 28.70
N ARG A 83 4.54 -8.05 29.48
CA ARG A 83 5.61 -8.16 30.46
C ARG A 83 6.93 -8.35 29.73
N ARG A 84 7.92 -7.51 30.07
CA ARG A 84 9.32 -7.70 29.66
C ARG A 84 9.71 -9.13 30.03
N VAL A 85 10.00 -9.95 29.02
CA VAL A 85 10.58 -11.27 29.25
C VAL A 85 12.05 -11.01 29.58
N SER A 86 12.39 -10.84 30.86
CA SER A 86 13.79 -10.88 31.28
C SER A 86 14.23 -12.33 31.27
N LYS A 87 15.21 -12.67 30.43
CA LYS A 87 16.01 -13.89 30.59
C LYS A 87 16.96 -13.74 31.77
#